data_AF-A0A7X8Q9E9-F1
#
_entry.id   AF-A0A7X8Q9E9-F1
#
_cell.length_a   1.000
_cell.length_b   1.000
_cell.length_c   1.000
_cell.angle_alpha   90.00
_cell.angle_beta   90.00
_cell.angle_gamma   90.00
#
_symmetry.space_group_name_H-M   'P 1'
#
loop_
_entity.id
_entity.type
_entity.pdbx_description
1 polymer ?
#
loop_
_entity_poly.entity_id
_entity_poly.type
_entity_poly.pdbx_seq_one_letter_code
_entity_poly.pdbx_strand_id
1 'polypeptide(L)'
;MTFGKNRIQHNEERIWSQFRFKDFDVLFYQDGKKIAINASKYATEALANISSQLSYKPEKKLHFIVFNSLSELKSSNIGLDNEVLYNVGGVTNVIDNKVILYFDGSYLNLESQIRGGI
;
A
#
# COMPACT_ATOMS: atom_id res chain seq x y z
N MET A 1 28.58 10.37 -31.52
CA MET A 1 27.17 10.69 -31.85
C MET A 1 26.39 10.74 -30.56
N THR A 2 26.03 11.95 -30.15
CA THR A 2 25.33 12.27 -28.92
C THR A 2 23.85 12.01 -29.14
N PHE A 3 23.21 11.18 -28.31
CA PHE A 3 21.76 11.22 -28.14
C PHE A 3 21.47 11.19 -26.64
N GLY A 4 21.31 12.40 -26.10
CA GLY A 4 20.60 12.60 -24.85
C GLY A 4 19.16 12.18 -25.07
N LYS A 5 18.76 11.05 -24.45
CA LYS A 5 17.36 10.84 -24.14
C LYS A 5 17.05 11.75 -22.98
N ASN A 6 16.29 12.81 -23.24
CA ASN A 6 15.62 13.55 -22.19
C ASN A 6 14.85 12.56 -21.31
N ARG A 7 15.34 12.30 -20.10
CA ARG A 7 14.50 11.77 -19.03
C ARG A 7 13.57 12.92 -18.68
N ILE A 8 12.38 12.95 -19.28
CA ILE A 8 11.30 13.76 -18.73
C ILE A 8 11.01 13.13 -17.38
N GLN A 9 11.59 13.69 -16.33
CA GLN A 9 11.14 13.43 -14.98
C GLN A 9 9.75 14.09 -14.93
N HIS A 10 8.70 13.28 -15.08
CA HIS A 10 7.37 13.68 -14.64
C HIS A 10 7.42 13.77 -13.11
N ASN A 11 8.10 14.78 -12.60
CA ASN A 11 8.03 15.20 -11.21
C ASN A 11 6.73 15.99 -11.05
N GLU A 12 5.61 15.35 -11.36
CA GLU A 12 4.42 15.66 -10.56
C GLU A 12 4.84 15.27 -9.14
N GLU A 13 5.02 16.28 -8.29
CA GLU A 13 5.43 16.05 -6.91
C GLU A 13 4.47 15.03 -6.31
N ARG A 14 4.98 13.84 -6.02
CA ARG A 14 4.17 12.80 -5.42
C ARG A 14 3.94 13.15 -3.96
N ILE A 15 2.88 13.92 -3.72
CA ILE A 15 2.51 14.39 -2.38
C ILE A 15 1.86 13.23 -1.64
N TRP A 16 2.55 12.74 -0.61
CA TRP A 16 2.01 11.77 0.32
C TRP A 16 0.97 12.42 1.22
N SER A 17 -0.17 11.75 1.34
CA SER A 17 -1.25 12.04 2.27
C SER A 17 -1.44 10.87 3.23
N GLN A 18 -2.06 11.13 4.38
CA GLN A 18 -2.33 10.09 5.38
C GLN A 18 -3.73 10.22 5.97
N PHE A 19 -4.38 9.07 6.19
CA PHE A 19 -5.51 8.95 7.11
C PHE A 19 -5.03 8.27 8.39
N ARG A 20 -5.38 8.85 9.54
CA ARG A 20 -4.96 8.34 10.84
C ARG A 20 -6.11 7.67 11.56
N PHE A 21 -5.90 6.41 11.96
CA PHE A 21 -6.82 5.66 12.81
C PHE A 21 -6.12 5.26 14.10
N LYS A 22 -6.86 4.61 15.00
CA LYS A 22 -6.35 4.15 16.30
C LYS A 22 -5.29 3.05 16.11
N ASP A 23 -5.65 2.01 15.37
CA ASP A 23 -4.84 0.78 15.28
C ASP A 23 -4.01 0.69 13.99
N PHE A 24 -4.27 1.58 13.02
CA PHE A 24 -3.52 1.65 11.77
C PHE A 24 -3.51 3.07 11.17
N ASP A 25 -2.64 3.30 10.19
CA ASP A 25 -2.64 4.48 9.32
C ASP A 25 -2.69 4.03 7.86
N VAL A 26 -3.22 4.89 6.99
CA VAL A 26 -3.24 4.67 5.53
C VAL A 26 -2.48 5.79 4.85
N LEU A 27 -1.37 5.46 4.20
CA LEU A 27 -0.53 6.37 3.43
C LEU A 27 -0.79 6.18 1.93
N PHE A 28 -0.96 7.26 1.19
CA PHE A 28 -1.34 7.23 -0.22
C PHE A 28 -0.90 8.51 -0.94
N TYR A 29 -0.79 8.48 -2.26
CA TYR A 29 -0.62 9.69 -3.06
C TYR A 29 -1.94 10.45 -3.24
N GLN A 30 -1.89 11.77 -3.41
CA GLN A 30 -3.07 12.64 -3.39
C GLN A 30 -4.19 12.22 -4.38
N ASP A 31 -3.82 11.73 -5.57
CA ASP A 31 -4.72 11.20 -6.61
C ASP A 31 -5.34 9.84 -6.24
N GLY A 32 -4.71 9.11 -5.31
CA GLY A 32 -5.16 7.83 -4.76
C GLY A 32 -6.23 7.91 -3.66
N LYS A 33 -6.75 9.10 -3.35
CA LYS A 33 -7.65 9.32 -2.20
C LYS A 33 -8.86 8.37 -2.18
N LYS A 34 -9.48 8.11 -3.34
CA LYS A 34 -10.64 7.20 -3.43
C LYS A 34 -10.28 5.76 -3.08
N ILE A 35 -9.11 5.30 -3.52
CA ILE A 35 -8.59 3.97 -3.21
C ILE A 35 -8.30 3.89 -1.71
N ALA A 36 -7.65 4.90 -1.15
CA ALA A 36 -7.33 4.99 0.28
C ALA A 36 -8.56 5.00 1.19
N ILE A 37 -9.67 5.65 0.78
CA ILE A 37 -10.94 5.61 1.52
C ILE A 37 -11.48 4.18 1.59
N ASN A 38 -11.48 3.44 0.48
CA ASN A 38 -11.94 2.06 0.48
C ASN A 38 -10.99 1.14 1.25
N ALA A 39 -9.67 1.31 1.08
CA ALA A 39 -8.68 0.59 1.87
C ALA A 39 -8.87 0.81 3.38
N SER A 40 -9.18 2.03 3.80
CA SER A 40 -9.46 2.35 5.21
C SER A 40 -10.69 1.61 5.75
N LYS A 41 -11.76 1.51 4.94
CA LYS A 41 -12.97 0.76 5.31
C LYS A 41 -12.68 -0.72 5.47
N TYR A 42 -12.03 -1.32 4.46
CA TYR A 42 -11.68 -2.73 4.47
C TYR A 42 -10.71 -3.09 5.61
N ALA A 43 -9.71 -2.25 5.88
CA ALA A 43 -8.79 -2.45 6.99
C ALA A 43 -9.51 -2.39 8.35
N THR A 44 -10.46 -1.46 8.51
CA THR A 44 -11.30 -1.36 9.71
C THR A 44 -12.11 -2.64 9.93
N GLU A 45 -12.79 -3.12 8.89
CA GLU A 45 -13.59 -4.34 8.96
C GLU A 45 -12.73 -5.58 9.20
N ALA A 46 -11.59 -5.70 8.52
CA ALA A 46 -10.68 -6.83 8.67
C ALA A 46 -10.08 -6.90 10.08
N LEU A 47 -9.62 -5.76 10.63
CA LEU A 47 -9.11 -5.70 11.99
C LEU A 47 -10.18 -5.98 13.03
N ALA A 48 -11.40 -5.46 12.86
CA ALA A 48 -12.51 -5.74 13.77
C ALA A 48 -12.87 -7.24 13.80
N ASN A 49 -12.94 -7.88 12.62
CA ASN A 49 -13.20 -9.31 12.49
C ASN A 49 -12.13 -10.14 13.20
N ILE A 50 -10.86 -9.91 12.89
CA ILE A 50 -9.73 -10.65 13.47
C ILE A 50 -9.62 -10.40 14.98
N SER A 51 -9.83 -9.17 15.44
CA SER A 51 -9.85 -8.84 16.88
C SER A 51 -10.95 -9.63 17.61
N SER A 52 -12.14 -9.75 17.03
CA SER A 52 -13.26 -10.48 17.66
C SER A 52 -13.06 -12.00 17.69
N GLN A 53 -12.44 -12.56 16.65
CA GLN A 53 -12.31 -14.01 16.48
C GLN A 53 -11.10 -14.57 17.19
N LEU A 54 -10.00 -13.82 17.22
CA LEU A 54 -8.69 -14.30 17.66
C LEU A 54 -8.17 -13.54 18.89
N SER A 55 -8.94 -12.58 19.44
CA SER A 55 -8.47 -11.65 20.48
C SER A 55 -7.15 -10.96 20.10
N TYR A 56 -6.93 -10.78 18.79
CA TYR A 56 -5.72 -10.22 18.25
C TYR A 56 -5.69 -8.71 18.45
N LYS A 57 -4.51 -8.21 18.82
CA LYS A 57 -4.20 -6.78 18.84
C LYS A 57 -2.79 -6.60 18.29
N PRO A 58 -2.59 -5.79 17.23
CA PRO A 58 -1.25 -5.52 16.72
C PRO A 58 -0.36 -4.94 17.82
N GLU A 59 0.85 -5.48 17.99
CA GLU A 59 1.84 -4.95 18.94
C GLU A 59 2.32 -3.55 18.52
N LYS A 60 2.41 -3.33 17.21
CA LYS A 60 2.73 -2.05 16.59
C LYS A 60 1.57 -1.60 15.72
N LYS A 61 1.38 -0.29 15.63
CA LYS A 61 0.41 0.32 14.72
C LYS A 61 0.72 -0.07 13.28
N LEU A 62 -0.26 -0.59 12.55
CA LEU A 62 -0.07 -0.97 11.14
C LEU A 62 -0.03 0.27 10.23
N HIS A 63 0.73 0.20 9.14
CA HIS A 63 0.77 1.23 8.11
C HIS A 63 0.44 0.61 6.74
N PHE A 64 -0.76 0.87 6.24
CA PHE A 64 -1.13 0.49 4.88
C PHE A 64 -0.59 1.53 3.89
N ILE A 65 0.32 1.13 3.02
CA ILE A 65 0.90 1.98 1.99
C ILE A 65 0.21 1.62 0.67
N VAL A 66 -0.60 2.56 0.15
CA VAL A 66 -1.48 2.32 -1.00
C VAL A 66 -0.91 3.01 -2.24
N PHE A 67 -0.57 2.20 -3.23
CA PHE A 67 -0.18 2.65 -4.57
C PHE A 67 -1.36 2.61 -5.54
N ASN A 68 -1.41 3.58 -6.44
CA ASN A 68 -2.45 3.73 -7.46
C ASN A 68 -2.40 2.63 -8.52
N SER A 69 -1.22 2.03 -8.72
CA SER A 69 -1.02 0.92 -9.66
C SER A 69 0.17 0.05 -9.26
N LEU A 70 0.20 -1.18 -9.78
CA LEU A 70 1.37 -2.04 -9.66
C LEU A 70 2.62 -1.41 -10.27
N SER A 71 2.48 -0.69 -11.39
CA SER A 71 3.58 0.04 -12.04
C SER A 71 4.16 1.12 -11.13
N GLU A 72 3.30 1.81 -10.38
CA GLU A 72 3.71 2.83 -9.41
C GLU A 72 4.47 2.22 -8.23
N LEU A 73 3.98 1.11 -7.69
CA LEU A 73 4.67 0.31 -6.67
C LEU A 73 6.06 -0.13 -7.16
N LYS A 74 6.14 -0.74 -8.35
CA LYS A 74 7.40 -1.22 -8.93
C LYS A 74 8.42 -0.10 -9.21
N SER A 75 7.92 1.09 -9.55
CA SER A 75 8.77 2.27 -9.78
C SER A 75 9.11 3.01 -8.48
N SER A 76 8.53 2.60 -7.34
CA SER A 76 8.84 3.19 -6.05
C SER A 76 10.17 2.67 -5.54
N ASN A 77 10.88 3.50 -4.78
CA ASN A 77 12.10 3.08 -4.08
C ASN A 77 11.79 2.24 -2.83
N ILE A 78 10.52 1.86 -2.60
CA ILE A 78 10.17 1.10 -1.41
C ILE A 78 10.75 -0.31 -1.52
N GLY A 79 11.63 -0.61 -0.57
CA GLY A 79 12.34 -1.87 -0.40
C GLY A 79 13.29 -2.24 -1.55
N LEU A 80 13.98 -1.23 -2.08
CA LEU A 80 15.26 -1.42 -2.78
C LEU A 80 16.30 -2.20 -1.95
N ASP A 81 16.17 -2.21 -0.61
CA ASP A 81 16.98 -3.04 0.29
C ASP A 81 16.45 -4.49 0.46
N ASN A 82 15.29 -4.83 -0.10
CA ASN A 82 14.68 -6.17 0.00
C ASN A 82 14.44 -6.74 -1.39
N GLU A 83 15.36 -7.60 -1.87
CA GLU A 83 15.32 -8.28 -3.17
C GLU A 83 13.99 -9.02 -3.45
N VAL A 84 13.24 -9.37 -2.41
CA VAL A 84 11.92 -10.00 -2.49
C VAL A 84 10.92 -9.15 -3.29
N LEU A 85 10.96 -7.82 -3.22
CA LEU A 85 9.95 -6.95 -3.82
C LEU A 85 9.98 -6.88 -5.35
N TYR A 86 11.10 -7.20 -5.98
CA TYR A 86 11.26 -6.99 -7.43
C TYR A 86 10.47 -8.00 -8.28
N ASN A 87 10.02 -9.12 -7.71
CA ASN A 87 9.43 -10.26 -8.44
C ASN A 87 8.00 -10.66 -8.03
N VAL A 88 7.34 -9.94 -7.13
CA VAL A 88 6.04 -10.37 -6.59
C VAL A 88 4.88 -9.63 -7.23
N GLY A 89 4.38 -10.17 -8.34
CA GLY A 89 3.00 -9.92 -8.77
C GLY A 89 2.08 -10.89 -8.04
N GLY A 90 1.17 -10.40 -7.19
CA GLY A 90 0.09 -11.21 -6.61
C GLY A 90 0.20 -11.63 -5.15
N VAL A 91 1.18 -11.12 -4.37
CA VAL A 91 1.25 -11.35 -2.92
C VAL A 91 1.28 -10.00 -2.20
N THR A 92 0.53 -9.87 -1.10
CA THR A 92 0.63 -8.71 -0.20
C THR A 92 1.98 -8.73 0.50
N ASN A 93 2.74 -7.65 0.38
CA ASN A 93 4.05 -7.55 1.02
C ASN A 93 3.92 -6.87 2.39
N VAL A 94 4.35 -7.56 3.45
CA VAL A 94 4.43 -7.02 4.81
C VAL A 94 5.90 -6.85 5.18
N ILE A 95 6.30 -5.62 5.54
CA ILE A 95 7.66 -5.29 5.98
C ILE A 95 7.57 -4.59 7.33
N ASP A 96 7.98 -5.28 8.40
CA ASP A 96 7.72 -4.87 9.79
C ASP A 96 6.22 -4.63 10.02
N ASN A 97 5.80 -3.40 10.32
CA ASN A 97 4.40 -3.02 10.50
C ASN A 97 3.78 -2.36 9.25
N LYS A 98 4.44 -2.44 8.08
CA LYS A 98 3.97 -1.83 6.83
C LYS A 98 3.37 -2.88 5.92
N VAL A 99 2.12 -2.67 5.53
CA VAL A 99 1.40 -3.50 4.55
C VAL A 99 1.35 -2.74 3.24
N ILE A 100 1.99 -3.29 2.21
CA ILE A 100 2.08 -2.64 0.91
C ILE A 100 0.98 -3.15 -0.02
N LEU A 101 0.22 -2.21 -0.55
CA LEU A 101 -0.96 -2.44 -1.37
C LEU A 101 -0.80 -1.74 -2.72
N TYR A 102 -1.37 -2.33 -3.76
CA TYR A 102 -1.53 -1.65 -5.06
C TYR A 102 -2.93 -1.88 -5.60
N PHE A 103 -3.44 -0.91 -6.34
CA PHE A 103 -4.71 -1.04 -7.03
C PHE A 103 -4.52 -1.55 -8.46
N ASP A 104 -5.29 -2.57 -8.83
CA ASP A 104 -5.29 -3.19 -10.15
C ASP A 104 -6.61 -2.98 -10.92
N GLY A 105 -7.50 -2.14 -10.38
CA GLY A 105 -8.86 -1.95 -10.87
C GLY A 105 -9.93 -2.73 -10.08
N SER A 106 -9.53 -3.66 -9.20
CA SER A 106 -10.45 -4.49 -8.42
C SER A 106 -10.41 -4.17 -6.93
N TYR A 107 -11.52 -3.68 -6.40
CA TYR A 107 -11.66 -3.50 -4.94
C TYR A 107 -11.70 -4.83 -4.19
N LEU A 108 -12.15 -5.91 -4.83
CA LEU A 108 -12.09 -7.25 -4.24
C LEU A 108 -10.64 -7.71 -4.06
N ASN A 109 -9.78 -7.43 -5.04
CA ASN A 109 -8.36 -7.74 -4.90
C ASN A 109 -7.70 -6.84 -3.85
N LEU A 110 -8.07 -5.55 -3.79
CA LEU A 110 -7.60 -4.64 -2.73
C LEU A 110 -7.98 -5.15 -1.32
N GLU A 111 -9.21 -5.61 -1.14
CA GLU A 111 -9.65 -6.19 0.12
C GLU A 111 -8.88 -7.47 0.46
N SER A 112 -8.72 -8.38 -0.52
CA SER A 112 -7.91 -9.60 -0.36
C SER A 112 -6.48 -9.25 0.05
N GLN A 113 -5.89 -8.22 -0.55
CA GLN A 113 -4.54 -7.79 -0.20
C GLN A 113 -4.48 -7.31 1.25
N ILE A 114 -5.45 -6.52 1.69
CA ILE A 114 -5.53 -6.00 3.08
C ILE A 114 -5.65 -7.13 4.08
N ARG A 115 -6.56 -8.09 3.84
CA ARG A 115 -6.76 -9.24 4.71
C ARG A 115 -5.53 -10.13 4.80
N GLY A 116 -4.78 -10.29 3.71
CA GLY A 116 -3.53 -11.05 3.70
C GLY A 116 -2.36 -10.34 4.40
N GLY A 117 -2.49 -9.05 4.73
CA GLY A 117 -1.46 -8.26 5.39
C GLY A 117 -1.69 -8.01 6.88
N ILE A 118 -2.82 -8.47 7.43
CA ILE A 118 -3.19 -8.37 8.86
C ILE A 118 -2.97 -9.74 9.51
#